data_AF-A0A2H0VHQ6-F1
#
_entry.id   AF-A0A2H0VHQ6-F1
#
_cell.length_a   1.000
_cell.length_b   1.000
_cell.length_c   1.000
_cell.angle_alpha   90.00
_cell.angle_beta   90.00
_cell.angle_gamma   90.00
#
_symmetry.space_group_name_H-M   'P 1'
#
loop_
_entity.id
_entity.type
_entity.pdbx_description
1 polymer ?
#
loop_
_entity_poly.entity_id
_entity_poly.type
_entity_poly.pdbx_seq_one_letter_code
_entity_poly.pdbx_strand_id
1 'polypeptide(L)'
;MKKLVVFVVVLMTFALTACDSQADVASRNISTAADQFEVNRRIVFFNGITDKYLLTIEGLCSLGNHDLIGELTVTCKVGPNEYKKHFLGLSDNVSYLVEQLDPIGVDVYHYRILFRPETIIPDIDLDTSG
;
A
#
# COMPACT_ATOMS: atom_id res chain seq x y z
N MET A 1 -6.72 46.09 2.18
CA MET A 1 -6.40 45.18 1.06
C MET A 1 -5.48 44.01 1.48
N LYS A 2 -4.32 44.24 2.10
CA LYS A 2 -3.41 43.16 2.55
C LYS A 2 -4.05 42.12 3.49
N LYS A 3 -4.91 42.55 4.43
CA LYS A 3 -5.65 41.65 5.35
C LYS A 3 -6.71 40.77 4.66
N LEU A 4 -7.24 41.22 3.53
CA LEU A 4 -8.28 40.51 2.78
C LEU A 4 -7.66 39.41 1.90
N VAL A 5 -6.47 39.65 1.37
CA VAL A 5 -5.67 38.65 0.63
C VAL A 5 -5.24 37.50 1.54
N VAL A 6 -4.80 37.79 2.77
CA VAL A 6 -4.42 36.74 3.75
C VAL A 6 -5.62 35.85 4.11
N PHE A 7 -6.81 36.44 4.26
CA PHE A 7 -8.01 35.68 4.60
C PHE A 7 -8.45 34.73 3.48
N VAL A 8 -8.35 35.16 2.22
CA VAL A 8 -8.67 34.34 1.04
C VAL A 8 -7.67 33.19 0.87
N VAL A 9 -6.37 33.43 1.12
CA VAL A 9 -5.33 32.40 1.04
C VAL A 9 -5.52 31.32 2.11
N VAL A 10 -5.82 31.72 3.35
CA VAL A 10 -6.09 30.77 4.45
C VAL A 10 -7.37 29.96 4.16
N LEU A 11 -8.42 30.60 3.63
CA LEU A 11 -9.66 29.90 3.28
C LEU A 11 -9.45 28.88 2.14
N MET A 12 -8.58 29.18 1.17
CA MET A 12 -8.22 28.26 0.09
C MET A 12 -7.40 27.05 0.60
N THR A 13 -6.55 27.22 1.61
CA THR A 13 -5.78 26.09 2.17
C THR A 13 -6.64 25.10 2.96
N PHE A 14 -7.74 25.57 3.58
CA PHE A 14 -8.70 24.68 4.26
C PHE A 14 -9.65 23.95 3.29
N ALA A 15 -9.88 24.50 2.09
CA ALA A 15 -10.71 23.83 1.08
C ALA A 15 -10.01 22.62 0.42
N LEU A 16 -8.69 22.51 0.55
CA LEU A 16 -7.91 21.43 -0.07
C LEU A 16 -7.82 20.15 0.77
N THR A 17 -8.24 20.16 2.03
CA THR A 17 -8.12 19.00 2.94
C THR A 17 -9.45 18.26 3.19
N ALA A 18 -10.54 18.65 2.53
CA ALA A 18 -11.90 18.28 2.96
C ALA A 18 -12.68 17.32 2.03
N CYS A 19 -12.08 16.71 1.00
CA CYS A 19 -12.83 15.98 -0.02
C CYS A 19 -12.58 14.46 -0.08
N ASP A 20 -11.90 13.87 0.89
CA ASP A 20 -11.85 12.40 0.95
C ASP A 20 -13.05 11.86 1.71
N SER A 21 -13.75 10.89 1.11
CA SER A 21 -14.82 10.20 1.82
C SER A 21 -14.23 9.34 2.95
N GLN A 22 -15.05 9.01 3.95
CA GLN A 22 -14.65 8.08 5.01
C GLN A 22 -14.13 6.75 4.44
N ALA A 23 -14.72 6.28 3.33
CA ALA A 23 -14.31 5.07 2.64
C ALA A 23 -12.93 5.20 2.00
N ASP A 24 -12.60 6.36 1.41
CA ASP A 24 -11.28 6.60 0.82
C ASP A 24 -10.18 6.63 1.88
N VAL A 25 -10.46 7.27 3.02
CA VAL A 25 -9.55 7.29 4.18
C VAL A 25 -9.31 5.87 4.71
N ALA A 26 -10.40 5.11 4.92
CA ALA A 26 -10.31 3.72 5.38
C ALA A 26 -9.51 2.86 4.39
N SER A 27 -9.80 2.97 3.09
CA SER A 27 -9.12 2.23 2.02
C SER A 27 -7.61 2.48 2.01
N ARG A 28 -7.18 3.74 2.09
CA ARG A 28 -5.75 4.07 2.16
C ARG A 28 -5.10 3.55 3.43
N ASN A 29 -5.77 3.65 4.57
CA ASN A 29 -5.25 3.15 5.83
C ASN A 29 -5.05 1.63 5.82
N ILE A 30 -6.04 0.88 5.30
CA ILE A 30 -5.94 -0.57 5.14
C ILE A 30 -4.80 -0.92 4.17
N SER A 31 -4.69 -0.20 3.05
CA SER A 31 -3.67 -0.46 2.04
C SER A 31 -2.26 -0.26 2.61
N THR A 32 -2.02 0.86 3.28
CA THR A 32 -0.74 1.13 3.94
C THR A 32 -0.45 0.14 5.07
N ALA A 33 -1.44 -0.32 5.84
CA ALA A 33 -1.24 -1.34 6.88
C ALA A 33 -0.79 -2.68 6.27
N ALA A 34 -1.39 -3.06 5.14
CA ALA A 34 -0.98 -4.27 4.46
C ALA A 34 0.40 -4.17 3.80
N ASP A 35 0.80 -2.98 3.34
CA ASP A 35 2.18 -2.73 2.88
C ASP A 35 3.22 -2.78 4.00
N GLN A 36 2.77 -2.67 5.27
CA GLN A 36 3.57 -2.94 6.45
C GLN A 36 3.45 -4.38 6.95
N PHE A 37 2.78 -5.26 6.19
CA PHE A 37 2.57 -6.65 6.55
C PHE A 37 1.77 -6.83 7.86
N GLU A 38 0.84 -5.91 8.14
CA GLU A 38 -0.03 -5.96 9.33
C GLU A 38 -1.40 -6.60 9.03
N VAL A 39 -1.72 -6.85 7.76
CA VAL A 39 -3.03 -7.34 7.31
C VAL A 39 -2.89 -8.71 6.68
N ASN A 40 -3.64 -9.68 7.21
CA ASN A 40 -3.73 -11.01 6.63
C ASN A 40 -4.68 -11.00 5.42
N ARG A 41 -4.17 -11.42 4.26
CA ARG A 41 -4.89 -11.42 3.00
C ARG A 41 -4.85 -12.80 2.37
N ARG A 42 -5.97 -13.20 1.78
CA ARG A 42 -6.06 -14.35 0.89
C ARG A 42 -6.20 -13.84 -0.54
N ILE A 43 -5.25 -14.22 -1.39
CA ILE A 43 -5.21 -13.89 -2.79
C ILE A 43 -5.50 -15.17 -3.56
N VAL A 44 -6.62 -15.20 -4.28
CA VAL A 44 -7.09 -16.37 -5.03
C VAL A 44 -7.04 -16.05 -6.50
N PHE A 45 -6.22 -16.80 -7.24
CA PHE A 45 -6.20 -16.78 -8.70
C PHE A 45 -7.13 -17.84 -9.24
N PHE A 46 -7.97 -17.45 -10.19
CA PHE A 46 -8.94 -18.34 -10.80
C PHE A 46 -9.04 -18.10 -12.29
N ASN A 47 -9.46 -19.15 -12.98
CA ASN A 47 -9.77 -19.08 -14.39
C ASN A 47 -11.26 -18.76 -14.59
N GLY A 48 -11.57 -17.62 -15.20
CA GLY A 48 -12.95 -17.14 -15.38
C GLY A 48 -13.78 -17.90 -16.41
N ILE A 49 -13.19 -18.83 -17.16
CA ILE A 49 -13.92 -19.69 -18.12
C ILE A 49 -14.23 -21.06 -17.53
N THR A 50 -13.29 -21.60 -16.74
CA THR A 50 -13.36 -23.00 -16.26
C THR A 50 -13.72 -23.12 -14.78
N ASP A 51 -13.92 -22.00 -14.09
CA ASP A 51 -14.18 -21.92 -12.64
C ASP A 51 -13.14 -22.64 -11.76
N LYS A 52 -11.92 -22.85 -12.30
CA LYS A 52 -10.84 -23.51 -11.58
C LYS A 52 -9.99 -22.51 -10.82
N TYR A 53 -9.72 -22.82 -9.56
CA TYR A 53 -8.69 -22.15 -8.77
C TYR A 53 -7.31 -22.63 -9.22
N LEU A 54 -6.45 -21.68 -9.57
CA LEU A 54 -5.11 -21.93 -10.09
C LEU A 54 -4.06 -21.84 -8.99
N LEU A 55 -4.22 -20.86 -8.10
CA LEU A 55 -3.29 -20.58 -7.03
C LEU A 55 -4.02 -19.87 -5.89
N THR A 56 -3.64 -20.16 -4.66
CA THR A 56 -4.07 -19.39 -3.50
C THR A 56 -2.84 -19.05 -2.66
N ILE A 57 -2.71 -17.77 -2.33
CA ILE A 57 -1.66 -17.25 -1.46
C ILE A 57 -2.37 -16.67 -0.24
N GLU A 58 -1.99 -17.11 0.95
CA GLU A 58 -2.57 -16.61 2.20
C GLU A 58 -1.45 -16.17 3.13
N GLY A 59 -1.62 -15.02 3.77
CA GLY A 59 -0.70 -14.51 4.76
C GLY A 59 -0.61 -12.98 4.76
N LEU A 60 0.44 -12.48 5.41
CA LEU A 60 0.77 -11.07 5.45
C LEU A 60 1.40 -10.67 4.12
N CYS A 61 0.59 -10.22 3.18
CA CYS A 61 1.00 -9.94 1.81
C CYS A 61 0.64 -8.52 1.36
N SER A 62 1.63 -7.83 0.80
CA SER A 62 1.48 -6.57 0.05
C SER A 62 1.35 -6.89 -1.44
N LEU A 63 0.57 -6.06 -2.15
CA LEU A 63 0.33 -6.19 -3.58
C LEU A 63 0.81 -4.93 -4.28
N GLY A 64 1.39 -5.08 -5.47
CA GLY A 64 1.63 -3.97 -6.39
C GLY A 64 2.64 -2.95 -5.88
N ASN A 65 3.90 -3.15 -6.25
CA ASN A 65 4.97 -2.19 -6.01
C ASN A 65 5.61 -1.76 -7.34
N HIS A 66 4.79 -1.25 -8.27
CA HIS A 66 5.11 -0.86 -9.66
C HIS A 66 4.86 -1.96 -10.71
N ASP A 67 3.65 -2.50 -10.77
CA ASP A 67 3.28 -3.49 -11.79
C ASP A 67 2.84 -2.82 -13.09
N LEU A 68 3.14 -3.47 -14.21
CA LEU A 68 2.61 -3.09 -15.53
C LEU A 68 1.21 -3.66 -15.74
N ILE A 69 0.52 -3.18 -16.78
CA ILE A 69 -0.78 -3.72 -17.17
C ILE A 69 -0.68 -5.22 -17.43
N GLY A 70 -1.54 -6.01 -16.80
CA GLY A 70 -1.55 -7.46 -16.94
C GLY A 70 -0.54 -8.19 -16.05
N GLU A 71 0.12 -7.51 -15.12
CA GLU A 71 1.00 -8.12 -14.12
C GLU A 71 0.49 -7.85 -12.71
N LEU A 72 0.73 -8.79 -11.81
CA LEU A 72 0.58 -8.60 -10.37
C LEU A 72 1.81 -9.13 -9.64
N THR A 73 2.44 -8.29 -8.85
CA THR A 73 3.45 -8.72 -7.88
C THR A 73 2.86 -8.82 -6.50
N VAL A 74 3.15 -9.94 -5.84
CA VAL A 74 2.73 -10.21 -4.47
C VAL A 74 3.98 -10.44 -3.62
N THR A 75 4.16 -9.64 -2.59
CA THR A 75 5.25 -9.81 -1.62
C THR A 75 4.64 -10.24 -0.30
N CYS A 76 5.03 -11.39 0.21
CA CYS A 76 4.54 -11.93 1.48
C CYS A 76 5.67 -12.03 2.49
N LYS A 77 5.40 -11.60 3.72
CA LYS A 77 6.28 -11.82 4.86
C LYS A 77 6.01 -13.23 5.43
N VAL A 78 7.03 -14.07 5.44
CA VAL A 78 6.94 -15.48 5.86
C VAL A 78 7.71 -15.78 7.16
N GLY A 79 8.45 -14.80 7.68
CA GLY A 79 9.19 -14.86 8.94
C GLY A 79 9.60 -13.45 9.40
N PRO A 80 10.28 -13.28 10.56
CA PRO A 80 10.60 -11.97 11.13
C PRO A 80 11.29 -11.02 10.14
N ASN A 81 12.19 -11.54 9.32
CA ASN A 81 12.93 -10.83 8.26
C ASN A 81 12.96 -11.63 6.95
N GLU A 82 11.99 -12.49 6.72
CA GLU A 82 11.94 -13.36 5.54
C GLU A 82 10.75 -13.00 4.66
N TYR A 83 11.02 -12.80 3.37
CA TYR A 83 10.03 -12.36 2.40
C TYR A 83 10.08 -13.24 1.16
N LYS A 84 8.91 -13.58 0.62
CA LYS A 84 8.77 -14.21 -0.68
C LYS A 84 8.08 -13.25 -1.63
N LYS A 85 8.62 -13.10 -2.83
CA LYS A 85 8.02 -12.30 -3.91
C LYS A 85 7.57 -13.23 -5.04
N HIS A 86 6.36 -12.99 -5.51
CA HIS A 86 5.73 -13.71 -6.61
C HIS A 86 5.45 -12.71 -7.73
N PHE A 87 5.75 -13.11 -8.96
CA PHE A 87 5.43 -12.38 -10.18
C PHE A 87 4.37 -13.19 -10.92
N LEU A 88 3.21 -12.58 -11.15
CA LEU A 88 2.02 -13.29 -11.64
C LEU A 88 1.52 -12.57 -12.88
N GLY A 89 1.56 -13.26 -14.02
CA GLY A 89 0.99 -12.77 -15.26
C GLY A 89 -0.52 -13.00 -15.29
N LEU A 90 -1.26 -11.93 -15.51
CA LEU A 90 -2.70 -11.96 -15.76
C LEU A 90 -2.95 -12.16 -17.26
N SER A 91 -4.06 -12.80 -17.58
CA SER A 91 -4.50 -13.01 -18.97
C SER A 91 -6.00 -12.85 -19.04
N ASP A 92 -6.57 -12.82 -20.25
CA ASP A 92 -8.01 -12.66 -20.47
C ASP A 92 -8.86 -13.68 -19.70
N ASN A 93 -8.30 -14.86 -19.44
CA ASN A 93 -8.99 -15.95 -18.76
C ASN A 93 -8.59 -16.10 -17.29
N VAL A 94 -7.55 -15.39 -16.82
CA VAL A 94 -7.00 -15.55 -15.47
C VAL A 94 -7.14 -14.23 -14.71
N SER A 95 -7.91 -14.27 -13.64
CA SER A 95 -8.14 -13.13 -12.76
C SER A 95 -7.81 -13.51 -11.31
N TYR A 96 -7.90 -12.54 -10.41
CA TYR A 96 -7.63 -12.73 -9.00
C TYR A 96 -8.62 -11.97 -8.12
N LEU A 97 -8.85 -12.52 -6.93
CA LEU A 97 -9.58 -11.87 -5.84
C LEU A 97 -8.64 -11.73 -4.65
N VAL A 98 -8.68 -10.58 -4.00
CA VAL A 98 -7.98 -10.33 -2.74
C VAL A 98 -9.01 -10.13 -1.65
N GLU A 99 -9.05 -11.06 -0.72
CA GLU A 99 -9.87 -11.00 0.47
C GLU A 99 -9.00 -10.59 1.66
N GLN A 100 -9.44 -9.59 2.41
CA GLN A 100 -8.93 -9.35 3.76
C GLN A 100 -9.67 -10.30 4.71
N LEU A 101 -8.95 -11.19 5.38
CA LEU A 101 -9.56 -12.25 6.19
C LEU A 101 -10.14 -11.72 7.50
N ASP A 102 -9.39 -10.86 8.19
CA ASP A 102 -9.77 -10.31 9.49
C ASP A 102 -10.11 -8.82 9.39
N PRO A 103 -11.20 -8.34 10.02
CA PRO A 103 -11.46 -6.92 10.10
C PRO A 103 -10.35 -6.24 10.92
N ILE A 104 -9.85 -5.12 10.43
CA ILE A 104 -8.92 -4.27 11.19
C ILE A 104 -9.59 -2.95 11.52
N GLY A 105 -9.41 -2.49 12.76
CA GLY A 105 -9.88 -1.17 13.17
C GLY A 105 -9.04 -0.10 12.49
N VAL A 106 -9.53 0.43 11.36
CA VAL A 106 -8.93 1.62 10.76
C VAL A 106 -9.63 2.86 11.32
N ASP A 107 -8.89 3.60 12.13
CA ASP A 107 -9.39 4.88 12.61
C ASP A 107 -9.37 5.89 11.47
N VAL A 108 -10.51 6.53 11.22
CA VAL A 108 -10.70 7.54 10.18
C VAL A 108 -10.24 8.93 10.62
N TYR A 109 -9.92 9.11 11.91
CA TYR A 109 -9.54 10.38 12.52
C TYR A 109 -8.06 10.43 12.95
N HIS A 110 -7.33 9.31 12.97
CA HIS A 110 -5.92 9.30 13.35
C HIS A 110 -4.97 9.49 12.17
N TYR A 111 -4.08 10.47 12.32
CA TYR A 111 -2.96 10.72 11.41
C TYR A 111 -1.84 9.71 11.70
N ARG A 112 -1.53 8.83 10.74
CA ARG A 112 -0.42 7.87 10.84
C ARG A 112 0.78 8.38 10.05
N ILE A 113 1.85 8.76 10.75
CA ILE A 113 3.16 9.02 10.12
C ILE A 113 3.99 7.75 10.18
N LEU A 114 4.34 7.20 9.03
CA LEU A 114 5.21 6.04 8.93
C LEU A 114 6.59 6.49 8.49
N PHE A 115 7.47 6.75 9.46
CA PHE A 115 8.88 6.98 9.19
C PHE A 115 9.54 5.63 8.89
N ARG A 116 10.09 5.45 7.67
CA ARG A 116 11.05 4.37 7.37
C ARG A 116 12.47 4.96 7.39
N PRO A 117 13.16 4.99 8.54
CA PRO A 117 14.46 5.66 8.68
C PRO A 117 15.65 4.88 8.05
N GLU A 118 15.46 3.67 7.54
CA GLU A 118 16.59 2.78 7.19
C GLU A 118 17.36 3.14 5.89
N THR A 119 16.99 4.20 5.16
CA THR A 119 17.73 4.63 3.94
C THR A 119 18.54 5.92 4.09
N ILE A 120 18.73 6.43 5.30
CA ILE A 120 19.69 7.51 5.53
C ILE A 120 20.94 6.93 6.21
N ILE A 121 21.66 6.06 5.49
CA ILE A 121 23.09 5.88 5.76
C ILE A 121 23.79 6.85 4.80
N PRO A 122 24.23 8.04 5.26
CA PRO A 122 25.12 8.85 4.44
C PRO A 122 26.44 8.08 4.31
N ASP A 123 26.79 7.68 3.09
CA ASP A 123 28.17 7.30 2.76
C ASP A 123 29.02 8.55 2.97
N ILE A 124 29.65 8.67 4.14
CA ILE A 124 30.65 9.70 4.39
C ILE A 124 32.00 9.04 4.12
N ASP A 125 32.45 9.16 2.88
CA ASP A 125 33.83 8.84 2.51
C ASP A 125 34.73 9.94 3.10
N LEU A 126 35.40 9.64 4.21
CA LEU A 126 36.43 10.50 4.78
C LEU A 126 37.77 10.16 4.13
N ASP A 127 38.08 10.85 3.03
CA ASP A 127 39.44 10.92 2.52
C ASP A 127 40.24 11.92 3.37
N THR A 128 40.95 11.42 4.38
CA THR A 128 42.00 12.20 5.02
C THR A 128 43.32 11.81 4.39
N SER A 129 43.73 12.57 3.38
CA SER A 129 45.08 12.53 2.82
C SER A 129 46.04 13.02 3.91
N GLY A 130 46.90 12.11 4.39
CA GLY A 130 48.12 12.44 5.12
C GLY A 130 49.26 12.81 4.18
#